data_AF-A0A4Q3MHX4-F1
#
_entry.id   AF-A0A4Q3MHX4-F1
#
_cell.length_a   1.000
_cell.length_b   1.000
_cell.length_c   1.000
_cell.angle_alpha   90.00
_cell.angle_beta   90.00
_cell.angle_gamma   90.00
#
_symmetry.space_group_name_H-M   'P 1'
#
loop_
_entity.id
_entity.type
_entity.pdbx_description
1 polymer ?
#
loop_
_entity_poly.entity_id
_entity_poly.type
_entity_poly.pdbx_seq_one_letter_code
_entity_poly.pdbx_strand_id
1 'polypeptide(L)' 'MDLSPPTEPLVELRDLTFGYGDRAILDGVSLTVPRGKVTALMGASGGG' A
#
# COMPACT_ATOMS: atom_id res chain seq x y z
N MET A 1 -14.35 -21.86 11.31
CA MET A 1 -14.01 -20.45 11.09
C MET A 1 -12.58 -20.28 11.56
N ASP A 2 -11.68 -19.91 10.66
CA ASP A 2 -10.27 -19.66 10.98
C ASP A 2 -10.17 -18.38 11.82
N LEU A 3 -9.54 -18.48 12.99
CA LEU A 3 -9.34 -17.40 13.98
C LEU A 3 -7.85 -17.02 14.10
N SER A 4 -7.03 -17.37 13.10
CA SER A 4 -5.64 -16.95 13.07
C SER A 4 -5.58 -15.43 13.10
N PRO A 5 -4.85 -14.81 14.06
CA PRO A 5 -4.66 -13.37 14.03
C PRO A 5 -4.05 -13.01 12.66
N PRO A 6 -4.55 -11.97 11.98
CA PRO A 6 -3.98 -11.56 10.70
C PRO A 6 -2.49 -11.36 10.91
N THR A 7 -1.68 -12.03 10.09
CA THR A 7 -0.22 -11.98 10.19
C THR A 7 0.19 -10.51 10.23
N GLU A 8 0.91 -10.11 11.28
CA GLU A 8 1.27 -8.71 11.49
C GLU A 8 1.95 -8.16 10.21
N PRO A 9 1.47 -7.03 9.67
CA PRO A 9 1.98 -6.50 8.44
C PRO A 9 3.46 -6.14 8.61
N LEU A 10 4.27 -6.43 7.58
CA LEU A 10 5.65 -5.97 7.54
C LEU A 10 5.70 -4.47 7.20
N VAL A 11 4.84 -4.03 6.30
CA VAL A 11 4.66 -2.63 5.91
C VAL A 11 3.18 -2.33 5.87
N GLU A 12 2.81 -1.17 6.41
CA GLU A 12 1.46 -0.63 6.35
C GLU A 12 1.49 0.84 5.94
N LEU A 13 0.71 1.17 4.91
CA LEU A 13 0.39 2.52 4.48
C LEU A 13 -1.08 2.78 4.80
N ARG A 14 -1.36 3.91 5.44
CA ARG A 14 -2.71 4.35 5.78
C ARG A 14 -2.93 5.74 5.18
N ASP A 15 -3.89 5.84 4.28
CA ASP A 15 -4.36 7.09 3.65
C ASP A 15 -3.21 7.97 3.14
N LEU A 16 -2.23 7.35 2.48
CA LEU A 16 -1.05 8.03 1.97
C LEU A 16 -1.41 8.95 0.80
N THR A 17 -1.12 10.24 0.96
CA THR A 17 -1.13 11.22 -0.13
C THR A 17 0.30 11.71 -0.38
N PHE A 18 0.71 11.73 -1.65
CA PHE A 18 2.04 12.16 -2.08
C PHE A 18 1.92 12.94 -3.40
N GLY A 19 2.72 14.00 -3.56
CA GLY A 19 2.66 14.85 -4.73
C GLY A 19 3.84 15.81 -4.86
N TYR A 20 3.88 16.52 -5.99
CA TYR A 20 4.85 17.58 -6.28
C TYR A 20 4.13 18.92 -6.41
N GLY A 21 4.48 19.89 -5.55
CA GLY A 21 3.74 21.16 -5.48
C GLY A 21 2.26 20.91 -5.19
N ASP A 22 1.39 21.49 -6.01
CA ASP A 22 -0.07 21.36 -5.86
C ASP A 22 -0.63 20.09 -6.52
N ARG A 23 0.21 19.29 -7.20
CA ARG A 23 -0.23 18.08 -7.90
C ARG A 23 -0.08 16.86 -7.01
N ALA A 24 -1.19 16.28 -6.58
CA ALA A 24 -1.23 14.94 -6.01
C ALA A 24 -0.93 13.88 -7.09
N ILE A 25 -0.06 12.92 -6.74
CA ILE A 25 0.29 11.74 -7.54
C ILE A 25 -0.34 10.49 -6.91
N LEU A 26 -0.24 10.36 -5.59
CA LEU A 26 -0.99 9.40 -4.79
C LEU A 26 -1.98 10.17 -3.92
N ASP A 27 -3.19 9.68 -3.77
CA ASP A 27 -4.22 10.30 -2.94
C ASP A 27 -4.96 9.24 -2.12
N GLY A 28 -4.81 9.30 -0.80
CA GLY A 28 -5.51 8.40 0.13
C GLY A 28 -5.19 6.91 -0.04
N VAL A 29 -3.97 6.56 -0.49
CA VAL A 29 -3.61 5.17 -0.77
C VAL A 29 -3.36 4.40 0.52
N SER A 30 -4.10 3.32 0.72
CA SER A 30 -3.90 2.35 1.80
C SER A 30 -3.41 1.01 1.24
N LEU A 31 -2.31 0.49 1.79
CA LEU A 31 -1.67 -0.74 1.36
C LEU A 31 -1.12 -1.51 2.56
N THR A 32 -1.25 -2.83 2.53
CA THR A 32 -0.65 -3.74 3.52
C THR A 32 0.23 -4.76 2.82
N VAL A 33 1.47 -4.89 3.28
CA VAL A 33 2.43 -5.92 2.81
C VAL A 33 2.64 -6.94 3.93
N PRO A 34 2.17 -8.19 3.79
CA PRO A 34 2.34 -9.22 4.80
C PRO A 34 3.81 -9.65 4.96
N ARG A 35 4.22 -9.99 6.18
CA ARG A 35 5.55 -10.56 6.45
C ARG A 35 5.72 -11.91 5.74
N GLY A 36 6.90 -12.11 5.13
CA GLY A 36 7.27 -13.38 4.48
C GLY A 36 6.53 -13.65 3.16
N LYS A 37 5.87 -12.65 2.59
CA LYS A 37 5.20 -12.73 1.28
C LYS A 37 5.87 -11.80 0.28
N VAL A 38 5.88 -12.22 -0.99
CA VAL A 38 6.22 -11.35 -2.12
C VAL A 38 4.96 -10.61 -2.54
N THR A 39 5.00 -9.28 -2.55
CA THR A 39 3.90 -8.42 -2.99
C THR A 39 4.32 -7.69 -4.25
N ALA A 40 3.60 -7.89 -5.35
CA ALA A 40 3.84 -7.20 -6.61
C ALA A 40 2.91 -5.99 -6.73
N LEU A 41 3.47 -4.82 -7.03
CA LEU A 41 2.73 -3.60 -7.37
C LEU A 41 2.80 -3.42 -8.89
N MET A 42 1.64 -3.23 -9.52
CA MET A 42 1.49 -3.15 -10.97
C MET A 42 0.67 -1.91 -11.32
N GLY A 43 1.00 -1.27 -12.44
CA GLY A 43 0.29 -0.08 -12.91
C GLY A 43 0.74 0.36 -14.29
N ALA A 44 -0.03 1.26 -14.90
CA ALA A 44 0.38 1.94 -16.12
C ALA A 44 1.59 2.85 -15.85
N SER A 45 2.35 3.20 -16.91
CA SER A 45 3.45 4.15 -16.80
C SER A 45 2.96 5.49 -16.21
N GLY A 46 3.58 5.93 -15.12
CA GLY A 46 3.19 7.15 -14.40
C GLY A 46 1.93 7.04 -13.54
N GLY A 47 1.44 5.82 -13.24
CA GLY A 47 0.24 5.58 -12.43
C GLY A 47 0.40 5.75 -10.91
N GLY A 48 1.59 6.15 -10.46
CA GLY A 48 1.93 6.38 -9.06
C GLY A 48 3.34 6.92 -8.92
#